data_AF-X8ADQ0-F1
#
_entry.id   AF-X8ADQ0-F1
#
_cell.length_a   1.000
_cell.length_b   1.000
_cell.length_c   1.000
_cell.angle_alpha   90.00
_cell.angle_beta   90.00
_cell.angle_gamma   90.00
#
_symmetry.space_group_name_H-M   'P 1'
#
loop_
_entity.id
_entity.type
_entity.pdbx_description
1 polymer ?
#
loop_
_entity_poly.entity_id
_entity_poly.type
_entity_poly.pdbx_seq_one_letter_code
_entity_poly.pdbx_strand_id
1 'polypeptide(L)' 'MADALAYGVKVTGCTVHLIDAGIDTGPILAQQAVPVLDGDDEETLHERIKVVERRLLVEVVAAVATSGVTWIGRKATIG' A
#
# COMPACT_ATOMS: atom_id res chain seq x y z
N MET A 1 5.92 -11.89 -1.47
CA MET A 1 6.62 -11.39 -0.26
C MET A 1 8.00 -12.01 -0.11
N ALA A 2 8.25 -13.14 -0.79
CA ALA A 2 9.55 -13.78 -0.94
C ALA A 2 10.72 -12.80 -1.17
N ASP A 3 10.59 -11.82 -2.08
CA ASP A 3 11.69 -10.89 -2.39
C ASP A 3 12.09 -10.01 -1.21
N ALA A 4 11.12 -9.49 -0.44
CA ALA A 4 11.38 -8.63 0.71
C ALA A 4 12.08 -9.42 1.84
N LEU A 5 11.63 -10.66 2.09
CA LEU A 5 12.24 -11.55 3.06
C LEU A 5 13.63 -12.00 2.64
N ALA A 6 13.81 -12.39 1.37
CA ALA A 6 15.10 -12.80 0.82
C ALA A 6 16.13 -11.65 0.84
N TYR A 7 15.67 -10.41 0.61
CA TYR A 7 16.51 -9.22 0.71
C TYR A 7 16.85 -8.87 2.16
N GLY A 8 16.05 -9.31 3.14
CA GLY A 8 16.26 -9.03 4.56
C GLY A 8 15.85 -7.62 4.99
N VAL A 9 14.85 -7.01 4.33
CA VAL A 9 14.36 -5.68 4.75
C VAL A 9 13.73 -5.77 6.14
N LYS A 10 13.86 -4.69 6.92
CA LYS A 10 13.20 -4.57 8.24
C LYS A 10 11.85 -3.87 8.18
N VAL A 11 11.54 -3.23 7.06
CA VAL A 11 10.28 -2.54 6.80
C VAL A 11 9.85 -2.81 5.37
N THR A 12 8.58 -3.19 5.21
CA THR A 12 7.86 -3.29 3.94
C THR A 12 6.56 -2.48 4.04
N GLY A 13 5.58 -2.70 3.18
CA GLY A 13 4.29 -2.03 3.28
C GLY A 13 3.30 -2.40 2.19
N CYS A 14 2.18 -1.67 2.18
CA CYS A 14 1.19 -1.70 1.12
C CYS A 14 0.95 -0.28 0.58
N THR A 15 0.48 -0.22 -0.66
CA THR A 15 0.22 1.03 -1.38
C THR A 15 -1.15 0.97 -2.01
N VAL A 16 -1.94 2.03 -1.86
CA VAL A 16 -3.15 2.26 -2.64
C VAL A 16 -2.83 3.34 -3.68
N HIS A 17 -3.04 3.05 -4.95
CA HIS A 17 -2.83 3.98 -6.05
C HIS A 17 -4.03 4.00 -7.00
N LEU A 18 -4.05 4.98 -7.89
CA LEU A 18 -4.93 4.96 -9.06
C LEU A 18 -4.40 3.97 -10.10
N ILE A 19 -5.29 3.41 -10.92
CA ILE A 19 -4.90 2.52 -12.03
C ILE A 19 -4.55 3.36 -13.26
N ASP A 20 -3.47 3.00 -13.94
CA ASP A 20 -3.12 3.49 -15.28
C ASP A 20 -2.78 2.32 -16.22
N ALA A 21 -2.12 2.60 -17.35
CA ALA A 21 -1.80 1.58 -18.36
C ALA A 21 -0.63 0.66 -17.96
N GLY A 22 0.12 0.99 -16.90
CA GLY A 22 1.23 0.17 -16.42
C GLY A 22 0.85 -0.65 -15.19
N ILE A 23 1.81 -1.46 -14.73
CA ILE A 23 1.67 -2.29 -13.53
C ILE A 23 2.30 -1.54 -12.37
N ASP A 24 1.51 -1.27 -11.35
CA ASP A 24 1.89 -0.54 -10.13
C ASP A 24 2.45 0.88 -10.38
N THR A 25 2.04 1.52 -11.46
CA THR A 25 2.58 2.81 -11.90
C THR A 25 1.70 4.02 -11.64
N GLY A 26 0.45 3.90 -11.21
CA GLY A 26 -0.39 5.10 -11.08
C GLY A 26 -0.04 6.01 -9.89
N PRO A 27 -0.65 7.22 -9.83
CA PRO A 27 -0.51 8.14 -8.70
C PRO A 27 -0.88 7.50 -7.36
N ILE A 28 -0.01 7.66 -6.37
CA ILE A 28 -0.18 7.08 -5.03
C ILE A 28 -1.20 7.90 -4.24
N LEU A 29 -2.20 7.21 -3.69
CA LEU A 29 -3.24 7.79 -2.83
C LEU A 29 -2.85 7.68 -1.35
N ALA A 30 -2.35 6.51 -0.94
CA ALA A 30 -1.87 6.28 0.42
C ALA A 30 -0.86 5.12 0.47
N GLN A 31 -0.02 5.12 1.48
CA GLN A 31 0.91 4.04 1.79
C GLN A 31 0.95 3.81 3.29
N GLN A 32 1.16 2.56 3.67
CA GLN A 32 1.40 2.23 5.07
C GLN A 32 2.57 1.26 5.21
N ALA A 33 3.51 1.65 6.08
CA ALA A 33 4.65 0.81 6.45
C ALA A 33 4.21 -0.34 7.37
N VAL A 34 4.82 -1.50 7.15
CA VAL A 34 4.61 -2.72 7.92
C VAL A 34 5.98 -3.27 8.33
N PRO A 35 6.25 -3.50 9.62
CA PRO A 35 7.51 -4.07 10.05
C PRO A 35 7.62 -5.53 9.63
N VAL A 36 8.84 -5.93 9.25
CA VAL A 36 9.22 -7.34 9.11
C VAL A 36 9.84 -7.75 10.44
N LEU A 37 9.24 -8.74 11.08
CA LEU A 37 9.66 -9.23 12.39
C LEU A 37 10.68 -10.35 12.22
N ASP A 38 11.54 -10.52 13.22
CA ASP A 38 12.47 -11.64 13.23
C ASP A 38 11.69 -12.96 13.33
N GLY A 39 11.97 -13.89 12.42
CA GLY A 39 11.27 -15.17 12.32
C GLY A 39 10.03 -15.14 11.42
N ASP A 40 9.71 -14.01 10.77
CA ASP A 40 8.68 -14.00 9.73
C ASP A 40 9.05 -14.96 8.59
N ASP A 41 8.05 -15.73 8.17
CA ASP A 41 8.00 -16.37 6.88
C ASP A 41 7.11 -15.58 5.92
N GLU A 42 6.97 -16.07 4.67
CA GLU A 42 6.16 -15.39 3.66
C GLU A 42 4.69 -15.27 4.08
N GLU A 43 4.12 -16.32 4.68
CA GLU A 43 2.71 -16.35 5.06
C GLU A 43 2.40 -15.35 6.18
N THR A 44 3.20 -15.39 7.25
CA THR A 44 3.04 -14.51 8.42
C THR A 44 3.23 -13.03 8.06
N LEU A 45 4.24 -12.71 7.24
CA LEU A 45 4.42 -11.35 6.74
C LEU A 45 3.28 -10.93 5.82
N HIS A 46 2.86 -11.81 4.91
CA HIS A 46 1.80 -11.50 3.96
C HIS A 46 0.44 -11.27 4.64
N GLU A 47 0.07 -12.08 5.64
CA GLU A 47 -1.16 -11.87 6.40
C GLU A 47 -1.13 -10.55 7.20
N ARG A 48 0.03 -10.17 7.76
CA ARG A 48 0.18 -8.86 8.42
C ARG A 48 -0.05 -7.71 7.43
N ILE A 49 0.52 -7.80 6.23
CA ILE A 49 0.35 -6.79 5.19
C ILE A 49 -1.12 -6.72 4.75
N LYS A 50 -1.78 -7.85 4.52
CA LYS A 50 -3.21 -7.90 4.14
C LYS A 50 -4.13 -7.22 5.14
N VAL A 51 -3.91 -7.43 6.45
CA VAL A 51 -4.72 -6.76 7.49
C VAL A 51 -4.58 -5.25 7.38
N VAL A 52 -3.36 -4.75 7.20
CA VAL A 52 -3.08 -3.32 7.05
C VAL A 52 -3.63 -2.77 5.74
N GLU A 53 -3.43 -3.48 4.63
CA GLU A 53 -3.90 -3.13 3.29
C GLU A 53 -5.42 -3.02 3.22
N ARG A 54 -6.17 -4.01 3.74
CA ARG A 54 -7.64 -3.98 3.73
C ARG A 54 -8.19 -2.76 4.45
N ARG A 55 -7.60 -2.41 5.59
CA ARG A 55 -7.97 -1.21 6.35
C ARG A 55 -7.66 0.06 5.55
N LEU A 56 -6.43 0.18 5.05
CA LEU A 56 -5.98 1.33 4.28
C LEU A 56 -6.85 1.56 3.04
N LEU A 57 -7.22 0.50 2.33
CA LEU A 57 -8.09 0.57 1.15
C LEU A 57 -9.47 1.11 1.52
N VAL A 58 -10.09 0.60 2.59
CA VAL A 58 -11.41 1.08 3.04
C VAL A 58 -11.37 2.55 3.42
N GLU A 59 -10.34 2.96 4.16
CA GLU A 59 -10.14 4.37 4.55
C GLU A 59 -9.99 5.29 3.33
N VAL A 60 -9.16 4.89 2.35
CA VAL A 60 -8.95 5.66 1.12
C VAL A 60 -10.21 5.74 0.28
N VAL A 61 -10.94 4.62 0.09
CA VAL A 61 -12.21 4.62 -0.66
C VAL A 61 -13.22 5.55 -0.02
N ALA A 62 -13.36 5.52 1.30
CA ALA A 62 -14.25 6.43 2.02
C ALA A 62 -13.84 7.90 1.86
N ALA A 63 -12.55 8.20 1.96
CA ALA A 63 -12.03 9.56 1.82
C ALA A 63 -12.24 10.11 0.39
N VAL A 64 -11.94 9.30 -0.64
CA VAL A 64 -12.19 9.67 -2.05
C VAL A 64 -13.68 9.85 -2.33
N ALA A 65 -14.55 8.99 -1.80
CA ALA A 65 -15.99 9.10 -2.00
C ALA A 65 -16.60 10.35 -1.34
N THR A 66 -16.04 10.78 -0.21
CA THR A 66 -16.55 11.92 0.57
C THR A 66 -15.97 13.27 0.16
N SER A 67 -14.69 13.28 -0.24
CA SER A 67 -13.93 14.52 -0.44
C SER A 67 -13.38 14.65 -1.87
N GLY A 68 -13.54 13.63 -2.70
CA GLY A 68 -12.97 13.60 -4.04
C GLY A 68 -11.45 13.40 -4.03
N VAL A 69 -10.88 13.39 -5.24
CA VAL A 69 -9.43 13.29 -5.45
C VAL A 69 -9.05 14.13 -6.66
N THR A 70 -7.94 14.86 -6.55
CA THR A 70 -7.28 15.54 -7.66
C THR A 70 -5.86 15.00 -7.80
N TRP A 71 -5.30 15.02 -9.01
CA TRP A 71 -3.90 14.66 -9.21
C TRP A 71 -3.25 15.48 -10.32
N ILE A 72 -1.98 15.84 -10.11
CA ILE A 72 -1.13 16.50 -11.11
C ILE A 72 0.10 15.62 -11.33
N GLY A 73 0.24 15.10 -12.55
CA GLY A 73 1.24 14.09 -12.87
C GLY A 73 1.06 12.87 -11.95
N ARG A 74 2.07 12.58 -11.13
CA ARG A 74 2.09 11.42 -10.20
C ARG A 74 1.62 11.73 -8.79
N LYS A 75 1.32 12.98 -8.46
CA LYS A 75 0.94 13.39 -7.10
C LYS A 75 -0.57 13.50 -7.01
N ALA A 76 -1.19 12.63 -6.23
CA ALA A 76 -2.61 12.72 -5.89
C ALA A 76 -2.81 13.43 -4.56
N THR A 77 -3.95 14.08 -4.41
CA THR A 77 -4.41 14.75 -3.18
C THR A 77 -5.89 14.44 -3.01
N ILE A 78 -6.24 13.94 -1.82
CA ILE A 78 -7.61 13.67 -1.41
C ILE A 78 -8.11 14.90 -0.66
N GLY A 79 -9.29 15.41 -1.01
CA GLY A 79 -9.82 16.69 -0.52
C GLY A 79 -9.98 17.75 -1.59
#